data_AF-A0A2V7WU08-F1
#
_entry.id   AF-A0A2V7WU08-F1
#
_cell.length_a   1.000
_cell.length_b   1.000
_cell.length_c   1.000
_cell.angle_alpha   90.00
_cell.angle_beta   90.00
_cell.angle_gamma   90.00
#
_symmetry.space_group_name_H-M   'P 1'
#
loop_
_entity.id
_entity.type
_entity.pdbx_description
1 polymer ?
#
loop_
_entity_poly.entity_id
_entity_poly.type
_entity_poly.pdbx_seq_one_letter_code
_entity_poly.pdbx_strand_id
1 'polypeptide(L)' 'MAPPFPRGSRAASEARESRASLTPPPIVAIDGPSGAGKSTVAKALAARLHVPYIDTGAMYRAIG' A
#
# COMPACT_ATOMS: atom_id res chain seq x y z
N MET A 1 22.96 -37.72 15.17
CA MET A 1 23.66 -36.80 14.26
C MET A 1 22.64 -36.31 13.25
N ALA A 2 22.22 -35.04 13.33
CA ALA A 2 21.24 -34.48 12.40
C ALA A 2 21.89 -34.28 11.02
N PRO A 3 21.17 -34.48 9.90
CA PRO A 3 21.75 -34.27 8.58
C PRO A 3 22.10 -32.79 8.36
N PRO A 4 23.14 -32.50 7.56
CA PRO A 4 23.53 -31.14 7.23
C PRO A 4 22.43 -30.48 6.39
N PHE A 5 22.28 -29.17 6.56
CA PHE A 5 21.33 -28.29 5.86
C PHE A 5 21.00 -28.73 4.42
N PRO A 6 19.71 -28.65 4.00
CA PRO A 6 19.32 -29.01 2.64
C PRO A 6 20.07 -28.14 1.62
N ARG A 7 20.98 -28.76 0.86
CA ARG A 7 21.62 -28.17 -0.31
C ARG A 7 20.63 -28.20 -1.47
N GLY A 8 19.90 -27.11 -1.65
CA GLY A 8 18.98 -26.95 -2.76
C GLY A 8 18.73 -25.48 -3.07
N SER A 9 19.06 -25.09 -4.30
CA SER A 9 18.77 -23.79 -4.92
C SER A 9 17.29 -23.39 -4.89
N ARG A 10 16.37 -24.33 -4.61
CA ARG A 10 14.93 -24.07 -4.47
C ARG A 10 14.58 -23.17 -3.29
N ALA A 11 15.18 -23.37 -2.11
CA ALA A 11 14.87 -22.52 -0.95
C ALA A 11 15.31 -21.05 -1.18
N ALA A 12 16.40 -20.86 -1.94
CA ALA A 12 16.87 -19.53 -2.33
C ALA A 12 16.03 -18.92 -3.47
N SER A 13 15.46 -19.74 -4.37
CA SER A 13 14.53 -19.25 -5.41
C SER A 13 13.18 -18.91 -4.82
N GLU A 14 12.64 -19.72 -3.90
CA GLU A 14 11.38 -19.48 -3.19
C GLU A 14 11.44 -18.21 -2.30
N ALA A 15 12.57 -17.99 -1.62
CA ALA A 15 12.79 -16.75 -0.86
C ALA A 15 12.94 -15.50 -1.76
N ARG A 16 13.39 -15.67 -3.01
CA ARG A 16 13.48 -14.59 -4.01
C ARG A 16 12.14 -14.35 -4.72
N GLU A 17 11.35 -15.40 -4.94
CA GLU A 17 9.98 -15.34 -5.46
C GLU A 17 8.99 -14.77 -4.45
N SER A 18 9.21 -14.96 -3.14
CA SER A 18 8.41 -14.29 -2.09
C SER A 18 8.56 -12.77 -2.10
N ARG A 19 9.66 -12.25 -2.67
CA ARG A 19 9.89 -10.82 -2.98
C ARG A 19 9.42 -10.45 -4.39
N ALA A 20 8.56 -11.23 -5.03
CA ALA A 20 7.97 -10.91 -6.32
C ALA A 20 7.38 -9.49 -6.28
N SER A 21 8.06 -8.59 -7.00
CA SER A 21 7.73 -7.20 -7.28
C SER A 21 7.06 -6.45 -6.12
N LEU A 22 7.86 -6.00 -5.15
CA LEU A 22 7.44 -4.94 -4.23
C LEU A 22 7.42 -3.60 -4.98
N THR A 23 6.55 -3.48 -5.99
CA THR A 23 6.24 -2.17 -6.55
C THR A 23 5.52 -1.40 -5.45
N PRO A 24 6.04 -0.25 -5.01
CA PRO A 24 5.37 0.54 -3.98
C PRO A 24 3.95 0.88 -4.44
N PRO A 25 2.98 0.98 -3.50
CA PRO A 25 1.62 1.33 -3.84
C PRO A 25 1.60 2.67 -4.59
N PRO A 26 0.76 2.81 -5.63
CA PRO A 26 0.71 4.01 -6.44
C PRO A 26 0.34 5.24 -5.58
N ILE A 27 1.08 6.34 -5.75
CA ILE A 27 0.77 7.62 -5.13
C ILE A 27 -0.21 8.36 -6.05
N VAL A 28 -1.35 8.79 -5.50
CA VAL A 28 -2.41 9.46 -6.26
C VAL A 28 -2.64 10.87 -5.72
N ALA A 29 -2.51 11.88 -6.59
CA ALA A 29 -2.91 13.25 -6.32
C ALA A 29 -4.35 13.50 -6.82
N ILE A 30 -5.16 14.20 -6.04
CA ILE A 30 -6.56 14.55 -6.39
C ILE A 30 -6.74 16.05 -6.17
N ASP A 31 -6.72 16.81 -7.26
CA ASP A 31 -6.84 18.27 -7.27
C ASP A 31 -8.22 18.75 -7.73
N GLY A 32 -8.60 19.96 -7.30
CA GLY A 32 -9.86 20.60 -7.67
C GLY A 32 -10.35 21.65 -6.67
N PRO A 33 -11.37 22.45 -7.04
CA PRO A 33 -11.89 23.54 -6.20
C PRO A 33 -12.49 23.04 -4.88
N SER A 34 -12.60 23.92 -3.89
CA SER A 34 -13.24 23.59 -2.60
C SER A 34 -14.69 23.13 -2.82
N GLY A 35 -15.14 22.13 -2.07
CA GLY A 35 -16.49 21.58 -2.21
C GLY A 35 -16.70 20.59 -3.37
N ALA A 36 -15.72 20.36 -4.25
CA ALA A 36 -15.85 19.46 -5.41
C ALA A 36 -15.94 17.95 -5.08
N GLY A 37 -15.99 17.56 -3.81
CA GLY A 37 -16.10 16.15 -3.42
C GLY A 37 -14.80 15.33 -3.46
N LYS A 38 -13.63 15.98 -3.46
CA LYS A 38 -12.30 15.32 -3.52
C LYS A 38 -12.12 14.23 -2.46
N SER A 39 -12.46 14.50 -1.19
CA SER A 39 -12.40 13.50 -0.11
C SER A 39 -13.32 12.30 -0.37
N THR A 40 -14.51 12.53 -0.94
CA THR A 40 -15.47 11.46 -1.29
C THR A 40 -14.90 10.53 -2.35
N VAL A 41 -14.32 11.08 -3.41
CA VAL A 41 -13.68 10.30 -4.49
C VAL A 41 -12.43 9.59 -3.97
N ALA A 42 -11.60 10.26 -3.19
CA ALA A 42 -10.39 9.68 -2.59
C ALA A 42 -10.70 8.46 -1.72
N LYS A 43 -11.75 8.56 -0.89
CA LYS A 43 -12.21 7.45 -0.04
C LYS A 43 -12.72 6.26 -0.87
N ALA A 44 -13.50 6.52 -1.92
CA ALA A 44 -13.99 5.48 -2.81
C ALA A 44 -12.86 4.81 -3.61
N LEU A 45 -11.87 5.59 -4.05
CA LEU A 45 -10.70 5.10 -4.77
C LEU A 45 -9.83 4.21 -3.87
N ALA A 46 -9.56 4.64 -2.64
CA ALA A 46 -8.78 3.86 -1.69
C ALA A 46 -9.42 2.52 -1.36
N ALA A 47 -10.76 2.48 -1.22
CA ALA A 47 -11.51 1.24 -1.03
C ALA A 47 -11.35 0.27 -2.23
N ARG A 48 -11.35 0.80 -3.46
CA ARG A 48 -11.16 0.00 -4.70
C ARG A 48 -9.73 -0.49 -4.89
N LEU A 49 -8.74 0.29 -4.44
CA LEU A 49 -7.33 -0.07 -4.52
C LEU A 49 -6.83 -0.87 -3.32
N HIS A 50 -7.69 -1.11 -2.31
CA HIS A 50 -7.34 -1.74 -1.04
C HIS A 50 -6.13 -1.07 -0.35
N VAL A 51 -6.07 0.27 -0.42
CA VAL A 51 -5.03 1.08 0.23
C VAL A 51 -5.59 1.86 1.42
N PRO A 52 -4.77 2.17 2.44
CA PRO A 52 -5.16 3.07 3.52
C PRO A 52 -5.57 4.46 3.00
N TYR A 53 -6.55 5.09 3.67
CA TYR A 53 -7.02 6.43 3.37
C TYR A 53 -7.01 7.31 4.61
N ILE A 54 -6.54 8.55 4.47
CA ILE A 54 -6.55 9.58 5.51
C ILE A 54 -7.11 10.89 4.96
N ASP A 55 -8.17 11.42 5.60
CA ASP A 55 -8.69 12.76 5.29
C ASP A 55 -7.89 13.80 6.10
N THR A 56 -6.85 14.35 5.48
CA THR A 56 -6.01 15.37 6.11
C THR A 56 -6.80 16.63 6.46
N GLY A 57 -7.84 16.99 5.70
CA GLY A 57 -8.69 18.14 5.99
C GLY A 57 -9.53 17.96 7.26
N ALA A 58 -10.05 16.77 7.50
CA ALA A 58 -10.71 16.43 8.76
C ALA A 58 -9.71 16.35 9.92
N MET A 59 -8.53 15.79 9.68
CA MET A 59 -7.46 15.71 10.68
C MET A 59 -7.03 17.11 11.15
N TYR A 60 -6.76 18.04 10.24
CA TYR A 60 -6.39 19.41 10.60
C TYR A 60 -7.51 20.13 11.38
N ARG A 61 -8.78 19.91 11.01
CA ARG A 61 -9.92 20.47 11.75
C ARG A 61 -10.07 19.90 13.17
N ALA A 62 -9.61 18.67 13.42
CA ALA A 62 -9.72 18.03 14.73
C ALA A 62 -8.63 18.46 15.73
N ILE A 63 -7.58 19.13 15.25
CA ILE A 63 -6.44 19.59 16.07
C ILE A 63 -6.63 21.06 16.49
N GLY A 64 -7.63 21.76 15.96
CA GLY A 64 -7.99 23.15 16.28
C GLY A 64 -9.02 23.26 17.39
#